data_AF-A0A2M7SC68-F1
#
_entry.id   AF-A0A2M7SC68-F1
#
_cell.length_a   1.000
_cell.length_b   1.000
_cell.length_c   1.000
_cell.angle_alpha   90.00
_cell.angle_beta   90.00
_cell.angle_gamma   90.00
#
_symmetry.space_group_name_H-M   'P 1'
#
loop_
_entity.id
_entity.type
_entity.pdbx_description
1 polymer ?
#
loop_
_entity_poly.entity_id
_entity_poly.type
_entity_poly.pdbx_seq_one_letter_code
_entity_poly.pdbx_strand_id
1 'polypeptide(L)'
;MLKILFINPGEKGEKVAEDKEKKSEKEKVLELAISQIEKQFGKGAVMKLGEAKVVPIEAISTGALSLDLALGIGGVPRGRVIEIFGPDASGKTTLASHIIAESQKTGGTAAFVDVEHAMDPSYASKLGVDIKNLLVSQPDSGEQALEIVETLVRSGAVDVIVIDSVAALVPQAEIEGEMGDQQMALQARLMSQALRKLTAAISKSKTCVVFINQLREKVGIMFGNPEVTPGGRALKFYASVRMDIRRVEAIKQGDVEIGNRVRVTIKKNKVAPPFRKAEFDIIYGEGISREGSILDVAVEQGIVEKSGTWYTFGGQKVGQGAEGARSFLKENQQVTKEIEAKVREKLAVLKTVKSVATSATRR
;
A
#
# COMPACT_ATOMS: atom_id res chain seq x y z
N MET A 1 -31.23 6.20 -69.50
CA MET A 1 -32.04 6.80 -68.43
C MET A 1 -31.21 6.86 -67.15
N LEU A 2 -30.52 7.97 -66.90
CA LEU A 2 -29.85 8.26 -65.63
C LEU A 2 -30.85 9.02 -64.76
N LYS A 3 -31.35 8.41 -63.67
CA LYS A 3 -32.14 9.11 -62.65
C LYS A 3 -31.18 9.78 -61.67
N ILE A 4 -31.03 11.11 -61.79
CA ILE A 4 -30.41 11.94 -60.75
C ILE A 4 -31.47 12.08 -59.63
N LEU A 5 -31.25 11.43 -58.50
CA LEU A 5 -32.00 11.69 -57.27
C LEU A 5 -31.51 13.02 -56.70
N PHE A 6 -32.30 14.09 -56.83
CA PHE A 6 -32.12 15.31 -56.06
C PHE A 6 -32.45 15.00 -54.58
N ILE A 7 -31.44 14.98 -53.72
CA ILE A 7 -31.63 14.99 -52.27
C ILE A 7 -31.89 16.44 -51.86
N ASN A 8 -33.06 16.70 -51.28
CA ASN A 8 -33.49 18.01 -50.82
C ASN A 8 -32.56 18.50 -49.67
N PRO A 9 -31.95 19.69 -49.77
CA PRO A 9 -31.05 20.21 -48.74
C PRO A 9 -31.76 20.63 -47.42
N GLY A 10 -33.09 20.70 -47.40
CA GLY A 10 -33.87 21.09 -46.20
C GLY A 10 -33.94 20.05 -45.08
N GLU A 11 -34.02 18.76 -45.39
CA GLU A 11 -34.18 17.69 -44.37
C GLU A 11 -32.92 17.47 -43.50
N LYS A 12 -31.74 17.84 -44.01
CA LYS A 12 -30.48 17.78 -43.23
C LYS A 12 -30.36 18.93 -42.23
N GLY A 13 -30.99 20.07 -42.49
CA GLY A 13 -30.97 21.23 -41.58
C GLY A 13 -31.86 21.03 -40.37
N GLU A 14 -33.09 20.51 -40.58
CA GLU A 14 -34.06 20.26 -39.51
C GLU A 14 -33.61 19.14 -38.56
N LYS A 15 -33.11 18.01 -39.08
CA LYS A 15 -32.58 16.91 -38.24
C LYS A 15 -31.40 17.34 -37.37
N VAL A 16 -30.52 18.22 -37.88
CA VAL A 16 -29.38 18.73 -37.12
C VAL A 16 -29.80 19.74 -36.05
N ALA A 17 -30.88 20.49 -36.28
CA ALA A 17 -31.46 21.39 -35.27
C ALA A 17 -32.18 20.59 -34.17
N GLU A 18 -33.00 19.60 -34.54
CA GLU A 18 -33.70 18.71 -33.61
C GLU A 18 -32.74 17.88 -32.75
N ASP A 19 -31.66 17.34 -33.33
CA ASP A 19 -30.65 16.59 -32.59
C ASP A 19 -29.82 17.47 -31.65
N LYS A 20 -29.60 18.76 -32.01
CA LYS A 20 -28.97 19.75 -31.12
C LYS A 20 -29.88 20.15 -29.97
N GLU A 21 -31.17 20.35 -30.22
CA GLU A 21 -32.15 20.66 -29.16
C GLU A 21 -32.34 19.48 -28.19
N LYS A 22 -32.49 18.26 -28.70
CA LYS A 22 -32.58 17.02 -27.87
C LYS A 22 -31.31 16.76 -27.05
N LYS A 23 -30.14 17.14 -27.56
CA LYS A 23 -28.88 17.07 -26.81
C LYS A 23 -28.84 18.08 -25.67
N SER A 24 -29.35 19.30 -25.89
CA SER A 24 -29.46 20.33 -24.85
C SER A 24 -30.47 19.96 -23.75
N GLU A 25 -31.58 19.30 -24.11
CA GLU A 25 -32.59 18.86 -23.13
C GLU A 25 -32.05 17.76 -22.22
N LYS A 26 -31.34 16.77 -22.78
CA LYS A 26 -30.66 15.73 -22.01
C LYS A 26 -29.60 16.31 -21.06
N GLU A 27 -28.85 17.32 -21.50
CA GLU A 27 -27.85 18.01 -20.67
C GLU A 27 -28.49 18.74 -19.49
N LYS A 28 -29.62 19.45 -19.70
CA LYS A 28 -30.38 20.10 -18.63
C LYS A 28 -30.94 19.11 -17.61
N VAL A 29 -31.50 17.99 -18.07
CA VAL A 29 -32.01 16.93 -17.18
C VAL A 29 -30.88 16.32 -16.36
N LEU A 30 -29.72 16.12 -16.97
CA LEU A 30 -28.52 15.62 -16.29
C LEU A 30 -28.02 16.61 -15.23
N GLU A 31 -27.97 17.90 -15.52
CA GLU A 31 -27.57 18.94 -14.55
C GLU A 31 -28.51 19.02 -13.35
N LEU A 32 -29.83 18.93 -13.59
CA LEU A 32 -30.83 18.87 -12.52
C LEU A 32 -30.65 17.62 -11.66
N ALA A 33 -30.41 16.47 -12.27
CA ALA A 33 -30.14 15.23 -11.54
C ALA A 33 -28.86 15.33 -10.70
N ILE A 34 -27.77 15.89 -11.25
CA ILE A 34 -26.51 16.11 -10.52
C ILE A 34 -26.76 17.06 -9.33
N SER A 35 -27.44 18.18 -9.54
CA SER A 35 -27.77 19.15 -8.49
C SER A 35 -28.63 18.56 -7.37
N GLN A 36 -29.62 17.73 -7.73
CA GLN A 36 -30.43 17.00 -6.75
C GLN A 36 -29.59 16.02 -5.93
N ILE A 37 -28.68 15.29 -6.58
CA ILE A 37 -27.76 14.37 -5.91
C ILE A 37 -26.83 15.13 -4.96
N GLU A 38 -26.24 16.25 -5.37
CA GLU A 38 -25.39 17.06 -4.49
C GLU A 38 -26.16 17.68 -3.31
N LYS A 39 -27.42 18.08 -3.51
CA LYS A 39 -28.28 18.60 -2.44
C LYS A 39 -28.65 17.52 -1.43
N GLN A 40 -28.89 16.29 -1.88
CA GLN A 40 -29.27 15.16 -1.01
C GLN A 40 -28.07 14.52 -0.31
N PHE A 41 -26.93 14.37 -1.00
CA PHE A 41 -25.79 13.57 -0.54
C PHE A 41 -24.52 14.39 -0.27
N GLY A 42 -24.56 15.71 -0.47
CA GLY A 42 -23.46 16.64 -0.25
C GLY A 42 -22.65 16.97 -1.51
N LYS A 43 -21.91 18.08 -1.45
CA LYS A 43 -21.03 18.52 -2.54
C LYS A 43 -20.01 17.43 -2.88
N GLY A 44 -19.85 17.12 -4.18
CA GLY A 44 -18.93 16.09 -4.65
C GLY A 44 -19.45 14.66 -4.58
N ALA A 45 -20.73 14.44 -4.27
CA ALA A 45 -21.35 13.11 -4.32
C ALA A 45 -21.38 12.52 -5.74
N VAL A 46 -21.49 13.37 -6.77
CA VAL A 46 -21.36 13.00 -8.18
C VAL A 46 -20.53 14.07 -8.89
N MET A 47 -19.52 13.62 -9.65
CA MET A 47 -18.62 14.50 -10.40
C MET A 47 -18.27 13.86 -11.74
N LYS A 48 -18.04 14.66 -12.78
CA LYS A 48 -17.48 14.12 -14.02
C LYS A 48 -16.02 13.72 -13.79
N LEU A 49 -15.64 12.51 -14.20
CA LEU A 49 -14.30 11.97 -13.96
C LEU A 49 -13.18 12.84 -14.57
N GLY A 50 -13.45 13.56 -15.66
CA GLY A 50 -12.50 14.49 -16.28
C GLY A 50 -12.40 15.87 -15.61
N GLU A 51 -13.40 16.26 -14.81
CA GLU A 51 -13.43 17.49 -14.02
C GLU A 51 -12.95 17.25 -12.58
N ALA A 52 -12.94 15.98 -12.13
CA ALA A 52 -12.27 15.57 -10.92
C ALA A 52 -10.78 15.87 -11.08
N LYS A 53 -10.27 16.89 -10.37
CA LYS A 53 -8.83 17.10 -10.22
C LYS A 53 -8.24 15.74 -9.84
N VAL A 54 -7.25 15.25 -10.60
CA VAL A 54 -6.49 14.06 -10.23
C VAL A 54 -5.78 14.41 -8.93
N VAL A 55 -6.43 14.11 -7.80
CA VAL A 55 -5.84 14.36 -6.49
C VAL A 55 -4.73 13.33 -6.34
N PRO A 56 -3.45 13.74 -6.25
CA PRO A 56 -2.37 12.81 -6.01
C PRO A 56 -2.68 12.04 -4.72
N ILE A 57 -2.60 10.72 -4.79
CA ILE A 57 -2.84 9.87 -3.62
C ILE A 57 -1.63 10.03 -2.71
N GLU A 58 -1.85 10.62 -1.54
CA GLU A 58 -0.82 10.74 -0.51
C GLU A 58 -0.40 9.35 -0.02
N ALA A 59 0.89 9.22 0.31
CA ALA A 59 1.50 7.98 0.71
C ALA A 59 2.28 8.13 2.02
N ILE A 60 2.35 7.05 2.80
CA ILE A 60 3.21 6.90 3.96
C ILE A 60 4.39 6.01 3.55
N SER A 61 5.62 6.48 3.76
CA SER A 61 6.82 5.67 3.42
C SER A 61 6.79 4.34 4.16
N THR A 62 7.32 3.30 3.52
CA THR A 62 7.49 1.98 4.12
C THR A 62 8.80 1.86 4.91
N GLY A 63 9.66 2.88 4.91
CA GLY A 63 11.02 2.83 5.45
C GLY A 63 12.03 2.13 4.52
N ALA A 64 11.57 1.38 3.51
CA ALA A 64 12.38 0.79 2.46
C ALA A 64 12.21 1.55 1.14
N LEU A 65 13.24 2.28 0.69
CA LEU A 65 13.19 3.05 -0.54
C LEU A 65 12.85 2.17 -1.76
N SER A 66 13.43 0.98 -1.85
CA SER A 66 13.15 0.03 -2.92
C SER A 66 11.66 -0.36 -2.97
N LEU A 67 11.00 -0.50 -1.82
CA LEU A 67 9.58 -0.81 -1.73
C LEU A 67 8.69 0.39 -2.07
N ASP A 68 9.05 1.59 -1.59
CA ASP A 68 8.33 2.84 -1.93
C ASP A 68 8.31 3.08 -3.45
N LEU A 69 9.42 2.79 -4.12
CA LEU A 69 9.54 2.86 -5.57
C LEU A 69 8.74 1.77 -6.29
N ALA A 70 8.78 0.54 -5.77
CA ALA A 70 7.98 -0.57 -6.30
C ALA A 70 6.47 -0.28 -6.16
N LEU A 71 6.03 0.35 -5.07
CA LEU A 71 4.64 0.78 -4.87
C LEU A 71 4.21 1.88 -5.84
N GLY A 72 5.16 2.63 -6.41
CA GLY A 72 4.96 3.55 -7.52
C GLY A 72 4.48 4.95 -7.12
N ILE A 73 3.89 5.08 -5.92
CA ILE A 73 3.45 6.36 -5.35
C ILE A 73 4.35 6.85 -4.20
N GLY A 74 5.44 6.13 -3.88
CA GLY A 74 6.37 6.51 -2.83
C GLY A 74 6.02 6.00 -1.44
N GLY A 75 5.17 4.98 -1.33
CA GLY A 75 4.76 4.40 -0.05
C GLY A 75 3.39 3.72 -0.10
N VAL A 76 2.85 3.37 1.06
CA VAL A 76 1.48 2.84 1.18
C VAL A 76 0.45 3.97 1.11
N PRO A 77 -0.65 3.84 0.34
CA PRO A 77 -1.61 4.91 0.16
C PRO A 77 -2.42 5.19 1.43
N ARG A 78 -2.57 6.48 1.76
CA ARG A 78 -3.51 6.97 2.77
C ARG A 78 -4.96 6.74 2.35
N GLY A 79 -5.83 6.55 3.34
CA GLY A 79 -7.26 6.33 3.13
C GLY A 79 -7.59 5.02 2.41
N ARG A 80 -6.75 3.99 2.56
CA ARG A 80 -6.90 2.69 1.91
C ARG A 80 -6.59 1.55 2.86
N VAL A 81 -7.14 0.37 2.51
CA VAL A 81 -6.81 -0.91 3.15
C VAL A 81 -5.59 -1.52 2.48
N ILE A 82 -4.62 -1.95 3.27
CA ILE A 82 -3.38 -2.62 2.87
C ILE A 82 -3.35 -4.00 3.54
N GLU A 83 -2.87 -5.01 2.81
CA GLU A 83 -2.61 -6.33 3.39
C GLU A 83 -1.13 -6.68 3.21
N ILE A 84 -0.45 -6.97 4.33
CA ILE A 84 0.91 -7.50 4.37
C ILE A 84 0.80 -8.95 4.80
N PHE A 85 1.22 -9.88 3.95
CA PHE A 85 1.12 -11.30 4.25
C PHE A 85 2.37 -12.06 3.82
N GLY A 86 2.59 -13.20 4.44
CA GLY A 86 3.80 -14.00 4.19
C GLY A 86 4.03 -15.06 5.28
N PRO A 87 5.07 -15.89 5.11
CA PRO A 87 5.47 -16.89 6.10
C PRO A 87 5.79 -16.28 7.46
N ASP A 88 5.88 -17.10 8.49
CA ASP A 88 6.36 -16.65 9.80
C ASP A 88 7.82 -16.19 9.74
N ALA A 89 8.19 -15.26 10.62
CA ALA A 89 9.50 -14.60 10.63
C ALA A 89 9.92 -13.93 9.31
N SER A 90 9.00 -13.68 8.37
CA SER A 90 9.30 -12.98 7.09
C SER A 90 9.48 -11.47 7.23
N GLY A 91 9.20 -10.89 8.40
CA GLY A 91 9.33 -9.45 8.66
C GLY A 91 8.04 -8.63 8.50
N LYS A 92 6.86 -9.27 8.53
CA LYS A 92 5.55 -8.60 8.41
C LYS A 92 5.36 -7.48 9.45
N THR A 93 5.50 -7.81 10.73
CA THR A 93 5.36 -6.88 11.86
C THR A 93 6.47 -5.82 11.86
N THR A 94 7.70 -6.18 11.47
CA THR A 94 8.80 -5.22 11.28
C THR A 94 8.43 -4.19 10.21
N LEU A 95 7.96 -4.61 9.04
CA LEU A 95 7.54 -3.71 7.97
C LEU A 95 6.38 -2.80 8.41
N ALA A 96 5.38 -3.35 9.10
CA ALA A 96 4.27 -2.55 9.63
C ALA A 96 4.72 -1.53 10.68
N SER A 97 5.67 -1.90 11.54
CA SER A 97 6.26 -1.00 12.53
C SER A 97 7.05 0.13 11.88
N HIS A 98 7.75 -0.13 10.76
CA HIS A 98 8.39 0.94 9.99
C HIS A 98 7.37 1.89 9.36
N ILE A 99 6.25 1.39 8.84
CA ILE A 99 5.17 2.26 8.32
C ILE A 99 4.63 3.16 9.44
N ILE A 100 4.47 2.62 10.65
CA ILE A 100 4.08 3.41 11.84
C ILE A 100 5.13 4.47 12.14
N ALA A 101 6.41 4.09 12.24
CA ALA A 101 7.51 5.01 12.54
C ALA A 101 7.61 6.14 11.50
N GLU A 102 7.50 5.82 10.21
CA GLU A 102 7.51 6.82 9.13
C GLU A 102 6.29 7.75 9.18
N SER A 103 5.10 7.25 9.55
CA SER A 103 3.94 8.09 9.79
C SER A 103 4.20 9.07 10.94
N GLN A 104 4.68 8.57 12.09
CA GLN A 104 4.96 9.38 13.28
C GLN A 104 6.05 10.43 13.03
N LYS A 105 7.11 10.09 12.27
CA LYS A 105 8.17 11.05 11.88
C LYS A 105 7.62 12.27 11.13
N THR A 106 6.50 12.12 10.43
CA THR A 106 5.83 13.22 9.72
C THR A 106 4.74 13.90 10.55
N GLY A 107 4.67 13.61 11.85
CA GLY A 107 3.68 14.17 12.78
C GLY A 107 2.34 13.43 12.80
N GLY A 108 2.23 12.27 12.15
CA GLY A 108 1.01 11.49 12.12
C GLY A 108 0.77 10.67 13.38
N THR A 109 -0.50 10.43 13.70
CA THR A 109 -0.93 9.57 14.82
C THR A 109 -1.07 8.12 14.36
N ALA A 110 -0.57 7.17 15.14
CA ALA A 110 -0.61 5.76 14.83
C ALA A 110 -1.35 4.95 15.90
N ALA A 111 -1.99 3.86 15.47
CA ALA A 111 -2.54 2.86 16.37
C ALA A 111 -2.11 1.45 15.97
N PHE A 112 -1.95 0.59 16.97
CA PHE A 112 -1.63 -0.82 16.83
C PHE A 112 -2.67 -1.66 17.58
N VAL A 113 -3.40 -2.49 16.85
CA VAL A 113 -4.35 -3.45 17.40
C VAL A 113 -3.65 -4.81 17.43
N ASP A 114 -3.11 -5.13 18.61
CA ASP A 114 -2.34 -6.33 18.88
C ASP A 114 -3.28 -7.45 19.32
N VAL A 115 -3.71 -8.26 18.35
CA VAL A 115 -4.57 -9.42 18.56
C VAL A 115 -3.74 -10.68 18.80
N GLU A 116 -2.48 -10.70 18.36
CA GLU A 116 -1.54 -11.80 18.65
C GLU A 116 -0.85 -11.67 20.02
N HIS A 117 -1.04 -10.55 20.73
CA HIS A 117 -0.33 -10.19 21.97
C HIS A 117 1.20 -10.30 21.84
N ALA A 118 1.71 -10.01 20.65
CA ALA A 118 3.10 -10.28 20.26
C ALA A 118 3.94 -9.01 20.09
N MET A 119 3.37 -7.83 20.33
CA MET A 119 4.09 -6.58 20.18
C MET A 119 5.14 -6.40 21.29
N ASP A 120 6.42 -6.34 20.92
CA ASP A 120 7.51 -5.96 21.83
C ASP A 120 7.77 -4.44 21.73
N PRO A 121 7.46 -3.64 22.78
CA PRO A 121 7.69 -2.20 22.78
C PRO A 121 9.17 -1.82 22.70
N SER A 122 10.08 -2.62 23.24
CA SER A 122 11.53 -2.39 23.18
C SER A 122 12.04 -2.52 21.75
N TYR A 123 11.61 -3.59 21.06
CA TYR A 123 11.94 -3.76 19.66
C TYR A 123 11.31 -2.66 18.79
N ALA A 124 10.02 -2.35 18.96
CA ALA A 124 9.36 -1.28 18.21
C ALA A 124 10.05 0.09 18.41
N SER A 125 10.50 0.41 19.62
CA SER A 125 11.25 1.63 19.89
C SER A 125 12.56 1.69 19.10
N LYS A 126 13.30 0.57 18.99
CA LYS A 126 14.52 0.50 18.17
C LYS A 126 14.25 0.70 16.68
N LEU A 127 13.07 0.31 16.19
CA LEU A 127 12.62 0.58 14.82
C LEU A 127 12.24 2.05 14.58
N GLY A 128 12.27 2.89 15.62
CA GLY A 128 11.93 4.31 15.55
C GLY A 128 10.45 4.61 15.78
N VAL A 129 9.69 3.65 16.32
CA VAL A 129 8.31 3.90 16.77
C VAL A 129 8.33 4.73 18.04
N ASP A 130 7.56 5.82 18.06
CA ASP A 130 7.31 6.59 19.26
C ASP A 130 6.28 5.86 20.14
N ILE A 131 6.79 5.06 21.07
CA ILE A 131 6.00 4.24 21.99
C ILE A 131 5.11 5.09 22.89
N LYS A 132 5.51 6.32 23.25
CA LYS A 132 4.75 7.16 24.17
C LYS A 132 3.43 7.63 23.54
N ASN A 133 3.46 7.85 22.23
CA ASN A 133 2.33 8.39 21.47
C ASN A 133 1.64 7.34 20.59
N LEU A 134 2.07 6.08 20.65
CA LEU A 134 1.41 4.98 19.94
C LEU A 134 0.17 4.53 20.72
N LEU A 135 -1.00 4.57 20.07
CA LEU A 135 -2.21 3.98 20.62
C LEU A 135 -2.13 2.45 20.49
N VAL A 136 -2.23 1.71 21.59
CA VAL A 136 -2.22 0.25 21.57
C VAL A 136 -3.54 -0.28 22.10
N SER A 137 -4.10 -1.27 21.43
CA SER A 137 -5.29 -2.00 21.86
C SER A 137 -5.03 -3.48 21.83
N GLN A 138 -5.42 -4.18 22.89
CA GLN A 138 -5.38 -5.64 23.02
C GLN A 138 -6.82 -6.13 23.21
N PRO A 139 -7.53 -6.39 22.11
CA PRO A 139 -8.93 -6.78 22.16
C PRO A 139 -9.11 -8.26 22.54
N ASP A 140 -10.22 -8.56 23.21
CA ASP A 140 -10.64 -9.89 23.62
C ASP A 140 -11.27 -10.69 22.46
N SER A 141 -11.79 -10.02 21.43
CA SER A 141 -12.42 -10.68 20.27
C SER A 141 -12.24 -9.93 18.95
N GLY A 142 -12.46 -10.64 17.85
CA GLY A 142 -12.37 -10.10 16.50
C GLY A 142 -13.39 -8.98 16.23
N GLU A 143 -14.61 -9.09 16.76
CA GLU A 143 -15.62 -8.03 16.70
C GLU A 143 -15.11 -6.76 17.39
N GLN A 144 -14.66 -6.89 18.64
CA GLN A 144 -14.16 -5.76 19.42
C GLN A 144 -12.96 -5.10 18.73
N ALA A 145 -12.02 -5.88 18.21
CA ALA A 145 -10.88 -5.38 17.44
C ALA A 145 -11.34 -4.51 16.26
N LEU A 146 -12.31 -4.97 15.48
CA LEU A 146 -12.79 -4.28 14.28
C LEU A 146 -13.65 -3.06 14.62
N GLU A 147 -14.38 -3.06 15.74
CA GLU A 147 -15.12 -1.90 16.26
C GLU A 147 -14.18 -0.79 16.76
N ILE A 148 -13.07 -1.16 17.42
CA ILE A 148 -12.02 -0.22 17.81
C ILE A 148 -11.41 0.43 16.56
N VAL A 149 -11.07 -0.37 15.55
CA VAL A 149 -10.60 0.15 14.25
C VAL A 149 -11.63 1.08 13.62
N GLU A 150 -12.92 0.72 13.61
CA GLU A 150 -13.97 1.57 13.06
C GLU A 150 -14.06 2.92 13.79
N THR A 151 -14.00 2.90 15.11
CA THR A 151 -14.07 4.11 15.95
C THR A 151 -12.88 5.02 15.70
N LEU A 152 -11.66 4.46 15.67
CA LEU A 152 -10.44 5.21 15.39
C LEU A 152 -10.45 5.81 13.97
N VAL A 153 -10.87 5.04 12.97
CA VAL A 153 -11.02 5.54 11.59
C VAL A 153 -12.04 6.68 11.53
N ARG A 154 -13.19 6.54 12.18
CA ARG A 154 -14.26 7.55 12.14
C ARG A 154 -13.91 8.84 12.88
N SER A 155 -13.02 8.77 13.88
CA SER A 155 -12.51 9.96 14.57
C SER A 155 -11.79 10.92 13.61
N GLY A 156 -11.19 10.41 12.54
CA GLY A 156 -10.35 11.19 11.62
C GLY A 156 -9.02 11.64 12.21
N ALA A 157 -8.69 11.23 13.44
CA ALA A 157 -7.49 11.65 14.15
C ALA A 157 -6.29 10.70 13.98
N VAL A 158 -6.50 9.51 13.37
CA VAL A 158 -5.47 8.49 13.21
C VAL A 158 -5.06 8.36 11.75
N ASP A 159 -3.75 8.46 11.49
CA ASP A 159 -3.15 8.40 10.17
C ASP A 159 -2.89 6.98 9.70
N VAL A 160 -2.48 6.10 10.62
CA VAL A 160 -2.21 4.69 10.33
C VAL A 160 -2.69 3.79 11.46
N ILE A 161 -3.34 2.69 11.09
CA ILE A 161 -3.77 1.63 12.01
C ILE A 161 -3.22 0.31 11.51
N VAL A 162 -2.48 -0.40 12.35
CA VAL A 162 -2.02 -1.77 12.08
C VAL A 162 -2.88 -2.75 12.88
N ILE A 163 -3.33 -3.83 12.25
CA ILE A 163 -3.95 -4.98 12.91
C ILE A 163 -3.03 -6.19 12.75
N ASP A 164 -2.50 -6.70 13.88
CA ASP A 164 -1.62 -7.87 13.92
C ASP A 164 -2.26 -8.98 14.78
N SER A 165 -2.85 -10.03 14.20
CA SER A 165 -3.05 -10.31 12.77
C SER A 165 -4.47 -10.78 12.48
N VAL A 166 -4.84 -10.81 11.20
CA VAL A 166 -6.17 -11.28 10.75
C VAL A 166 -6.45 -12.71 11.21
N ALA A 167 -5.43 -13.56 11.30
CA ALA A 167 -5.60 -14.95 11.73
C ALA A 167 -6.12 -15.03 13.17
N ALA A 168 -5.74 -14.07 14.02
CA ALA A 168 -6.12 -13.99 15.42
C ALA A 168 -7.44 -13.23 15.67
N LEU A 169 -8.11 -12.70 14.64
CA LEU A 169 -9.44 -12.11 14.77
C LEU A 169 -10.49 -13.22 14.98
N VAL A 170 -10.49 -13.82 16.16
CA VAL A 170 -11.39 -14.90 16.55
C VAL A 170 -12.75 -14.30 16.96
N PRO A 171 -13.86 -14.70 16.33
CA PRO A 171 -15.18 -14.20 16.70
C PRO A 171 -15.56 -14.58 18.13
N GLN A 172 -16.32 -13.73 18.83
CA GLN A 172 -16.76 -13.97 20.21
C GLN A 172 -17.40 -15.36 20.41
N ALA A 173 -18.28 -15.77 19.49
CA ALA A 173 -18.94 -17.07 19.58
C ALA A 173 -17.97 -18.26 19.48
N GLU A 174 -16.82 -18.10 18.82
CA GLU A 174 -15.78 -19.14 18.73
C GLU A 174 -14.96 -19.21 20.02
N ILE A 175 -14.77 -18.07 20.70
CA ILE A 175 -14.09 -17.98 22.00
C ILE A 175 -14.94 -18.60 23.12
N GLU A 176 -16.26 -18.35 23.10
CA GLU A 176 -17.22 -18.87 24.09
C GLU A 176 -17.63 -20.33 23.83
N GLY A 177 -17.39 -20.83 22.61
CA GLY A 177 -17.72 -22.20 22.21
C GLY A 177 -16.76 -23.25 22.76
N GLU A 178 -17.12 -24.53 22.61
CA GLU A 178 -16.26 -25.64 23.01
C GLU A 178 -15.26 -25.99 21.89
N MET A 179 -14.09 -26.51 22.30
CA MET A 179 -13.11 -27.02 21.32
C MET A 179 -13.70 -28.18 20.52
N GLY A 180 -13.88 -27.98 19.22
CA GLY A 180 -14.47 -28.96 18.31
C GLY A 180 -15.84 -28.55 17.76
N ASP A 181 -16.43 -27.45 18.26
CA ASP A 181 -17.65 -26.89 17.71
C ASP A 181 -17.46 -26.47 16.25
N GLN A 182 -18.39 -26.90 15.40
CA GLN A 182 -18.36 -26.56 13.97
C GLN A 182 -18.91 -25.16 13.72
N GLN A 183 -18.04 -24.15 13.81
CA GLN A 183 -18.40 -22.78 13.47
C GLN A 183 -17.92 -22.42 12.07
N MET A 184 -18.66 -22.88 11.06
CA MET A 184 -18.24 -22.71 9.65
C MET A 184 -18.16 -21.24 9.22
N ALA A 185 -16.96 -20.82 8.83
CA ALA A 185 -16.68 -19.55 8.15
C ALA A 185 -17.06 -18.27 8.92
N LEU A 186 -17.14 -18.33 10.26
CA LEU A 186 -17.54 -17.20 11.10
C LEU A 186 -16.59 -15.99 10.91
N GLN A 187 -15.28 -16.22 10.99
CA GLN A 187 -14.26 -15.18 10.75
C GLN A 187 -14.37 -14.54 9.35
N ALA A 188 -14.66 -15.33 8.31
CA ALA A 188 -14.82 -14.79 6.95
C ALA A 188 -16.06 -13.90 6.81
N ARG A 189 -17.15 -14.22 7.52
CA ARG A 189 -18.38 -13.40 7.58
C ARG A 189 -18.13 -12.10 8.32
N LEU A 190 -17.47 -12.17 9.48
CA LEU A 190 -17.05 -11.01 10.29
C LEU A 190 -16.23 -10.03 9.44
N MET A 191 -15.15 -10.52 8.81
CA MET A 191 -14.30 -9.71 7.94
C MET A 191 -15.07 -9.07 6.77
N SER A 192 -15.99 -9.81 6.16
CA SER A 192 -16.82 -9.31 5.06
C SER A 192 -17.76 -8.17 5.50
N GLN A 193 -18.34 -8.28 6.70
CA GLN A 193 -19.21 -7.27 7.27
C GLN A 193 -18.42 -6.02 7.68
N ALA A 194 -17.31 -6.21 8.40
CA ALA A 194 -16.47 -5.12 8.87
C ALA A 194 -15.87 -4.31 7.73
N LEU A 195 -15.24 -4.97 6.74
CA LEU A 195 -14.61 -4.26 5.61
C LEU A 195 -15.63 -3.49 4.77
N ARG A 196 -16.88 -3.98 4.66
CA ARG A 196 -17.96 -3.28 3.98
C ARG A 196 -18.31 -1.95 4.67
N LYS A 197 -18.31 -1.92 6.00
CA LYS A 197 -18.53 -0.69 6.79
C LYS A 197 -17.31 0.23 6.77
N LEU A 198 -16.12 -0.34 6.97
CA LEU A 198 -14.86 0.40 7.13
C LEU A 198 -14.40 1.11 5.87
N THR A 199 -14.57 0.52 4.68
CA THR A 199 -13.95 1.05 3.45
C THR A 199 -14.33 2.50 3.15
N ALA A 200 -15.60 2.86 3.34
CA ALA A 200 -16.06 4.22 3.11
C ALA A 200 -15.50 5.21 4.16
N ALA A 201 -15.48 4.79 5.42
CA ALA A 201 -14.93 5.58 6.52
C ALA A 201 -13.42 5.83 6.32
N ILE A 202 -12.66 4.77 6.01
CA ILE A 202 -11.23 4.80 5.71
C ILE A 202 -10.91 5.82 4.60
N SER A 203 -11.67 5.81 3.50
CA SER A 203 -11.46 6.74 2.39
C SER A 203 -11.68 8.20 2.79
N LYS A 204 -12.68 8.44 3.65
CA LYS A 204 -13.06 9.79 4.12
C LYS A 204 -12.06 10.32 5.16
N SER A 205 -11.61 9.50 6.10
CA SER A 205 -10.68 9.92 7.15
C SER A 205 -9.22 9.97 6.70
N LYS A 206 -8.88 9.43 5.53
CA LYS A 206 -7.50 9.31 5.04
C LYS A 206 -6.61 8.43 5.92
N THR A 207 -7.17 7.67 6.85
CA THR A 207 -6.45 6.66 7.64
C THR A 207 -5.96 5.52 6.73
N CYS A 208 -4.68 5.16 6.82
CA CYS A 208 -4.15 3.94 6.23
C CYS A 208 -4.40 2.77 7.17
N VAL A 209 -5.12 1.73 6.73
CA VAL A 209 -5.40 0.56 7.57
C VAL A 209 -4.64 -0.64 7.04
N VAL A 210 -3.68 -1.14 7.80
CA VAL A 210 -2.78 -2.23 7.46
C VAL A 210 -3.20 -3.49 8.21
N PHE A 211 -3.57 -4.52 7.48
CA PHE A 211 -3.81 -5.86 8.02
C PHE A 211 -2.57 -6.71 7.81
N ILE A 212 -2.04 -7.28 8.89
CA ILE A 212 -1.05 -8.34 8.82
C ILE A 212 -1.78 -9.67 8.71
N ASN A 213 -1.27 -10.57 7.87
CA ASN A 213 -1.86 -11.89 7.69
C ASN A 213 -0.80 -12.98 7.53
N GLN A 214 -1.14 -14.18 7.97
CA GLN A 214 -0.29 -15.35 7.82
C GLN A 214 -0.67 -16.12 6.54
N LEU A 215 0.26 -16.95 6.07
CA LEU A 215 -0.04 -17.93 5.03
C LEU A 215 -0.59 -19.22 5.67
N ARG A 216 -1.56 -19.83 5.00
CA ARG A 216 -2.08 -21.17 5.28
C ARG A 216 -2.10 -21.94 3.96
N GLU A 217 -2.12 -23.26 4.03
CA GLU A 217 -2.27 -24.11 2.85
C GLU A 217 -3.70 -24.63 2.74
N LYS A 218 -4.27 -24.59 1.53
CA LYS A 218 -5.56 -25.21 1.28
C LYS A 218 -5.36 -26.69 0.98
N VAL A 219 -5.87 -27.54 1.88
CA VAL A 219 -5.86 -29.00 1.72
C VAL A 219 -6.58 -29.41 0.42
N GLY A 220 -6.00 -30.37 -0.30
CA GLY A 220 -6.61 -30.97 -1.51
C GLY A 220 -6.28 -30.27 -2.82
N ILE A 221 -5.38 -29.27 -2.85
CA ILE A 221 -4.85 -28.72 -4.11
C ILE A 221 -3.65 -29.55 -4.56
N MET A 222 -3.80 -30.31 -5.66
CA MET A 222 -2.72 -31.07 -6.29
C MET A 222 -1.96 -30.30 -7.38
N PHE A 223 -2.54 -29.23 -7.93
CA PHE A 223 -1.94 -28.40 -8.98
C PHE A 223 -2.12 -26.90 -8.68
N GLY A 224 -1.05 -26.11 -8.87
CA GLY A 224 -1.03 -24.66 -8.63
C GLY A 224 -0.45 -24.28 -7.26
N ASN A 225 -0.65 -23.02 -6.86
CA ASN A 225 -0.21 -22.55 -5.54
C ASN A 225 -1.28 -22.86 -4.47
N PRO A 226 -0.99 -23.70 -3.45
CA PRO A 226 -1.94 -24.04 -2.39
C PRO A 226 -2.10 -22.92 -1.34
N GLU A 227 -1.24 -21.90 -1.35
CA GLU A 227 -1.20 -20.85 -0.33
C GLU A 227 -2.44 -19.94 -0.38
N VAL A 228 -3.05 -19.75 0.78
CA VAL A 228 -4.19 -18.88 1.03
C VAL A 228 -3.95 -18.02 2.27
N THR A 229 -4.76 -16.97 2.44
CA THR A 229 -4.73 -16.10 3.61
C THR A 229 -6.04 -16.28 4.42
N PRO A 230 -5.98 -16.36 5.76
CA PRO A 230 -7.13 -16.35 6.67
C PRO A 230 -8.07 -15.13 6.50
N GLY A 231 -9.27 -15.20 7.09
CA GLY A 231 -10.27 -14.14 7.00
C GLY A 231 -11.12 -14.13 5.72
N GLY A 232 -11.11 -15.23 4.96
CA GLY A 232 -11.89 -15.38 3.73
C GLY A 232 -11.38 -14.53 2.56
N ARG A 233 -12.29 -14.17 1.63
CA ARG A 233 -11.91 -13.45 0.40
C ARG A 233 -12.07 -11.93 0.49
N ALA A 234 -12.77 -11.42 1.51
CA ALA A 234 -13.13 -10.00 1.59
C ALA A 234 -11.90 -9.09 1.56
N LEU A 235 -10.91 -9.37 2.42
CA LEU A 235 -9.68 -8.57 2.47
C LEU A 235 -8.97 -8.52 1.12
N LYS A 236 -8.91 -9.64 0.40
CA LYS A 236 -8.31 -9.69 -0.95
C LYS A 236 -8.98 -8.73 -1.94
N PHE A 237 -10.28 -8.47 -1.81
CA PHE A 237 -11.04 -7.57 -2.70
C PHE A 237 -10.96 -6.10 -2.24
N TYR A 238 -11.11 -5.86 -0.95
CA TYR A 238 -11.12 -4.52 -0.35
C TYR A 238 -9.72 -3.89 -0.29
N ALA A 239 -8.67 -4.69 -0.05
CA ALA A 239 -7.29 -4.21 -0.07
C ALA A 239 -6.97 -3.51 -1.40
N SER A 240 -6.42 -2.30 -1.31
CA SER A 240 -5.89 -1.56 -2.45
C SER A 240 -4.49 -2.01 -2.82
N VAL A 241 -3.70 -2.39 -1.81
CA VAL A 241 -2.36 -2.96 -2.00
C VAL A 241 -2.28 -4.27 -1.22
N ARG A 242 -1.72 -5.30 -1.85
CA ARG A 242 -1.39 -6.57 -1.19
C ARG A 242 0.09 -6.88 -1.41
N MET A 243 0.81 -7.09 -0.32
CA MET A 243 2.26 -7.32 -0.30
C MET A 243 2.55 -8.71 0.25
N ASP A 244 3.20 -9.54 -0.57
CA ASP A 244 3.70 -10.87 -0.21
C ASP A 244 5.18 -10.73 0.18
N ILE A 245 5.48 -10.75 1.48
CA ILE A 245 6.83 -10.62 2.02
C ILE A 245 7.41 -12.00 2.34
N ARG A 246 8.63 -12.26 1.89
CA ARG A 246 9.34 -13.52 2.12
C ARG A 246 10.81 -13.28 2.43
N ARG A 247 11.36 -14.08 3.34
CA ARG A 247 12.80 -14.22 3.53
C ARG A 247 13.41 -14.88 2.29
N VAL A 248 14.49 -14.30 1.76
CA VAL A 248 15.24 -14.82 0.60
C VAL A 248 16.50 -15.52 1.09
N GLU A 249 17.31 -14.83 1.89
CA GLU A 249 18.57 -15.33 2.40
C GLU A 249 18.88 -14.75 3.79
N ALA A 250 19.74 -15.46 4.51
CA ALA A 250 20.31 -15.02 5.79
C ALA A 250 21.47 -14.06 5.54
N ILE A 251 21.53 -12.95 6.26
CA ILE A 251 22.68 -12.05 6.26
C ILE A 251 23.59 -12.49 7.41
N LYS A 252 24.85 -12.80 7.10
CA LYS A 252 25.83 -13.29 8.06
C LYS A 252 27.03 -12.38 8.18
N GLN A 253 27.56 -12.26 9.40
CA GLN A 253 28.86 -11.68 9.68
C GLN A 253 29.72 -12.73 10.37
N GLY A 254 30.65 -13.32 9.64
CA GLY A 254 31.31 -14.57 10.05
C GLY A 254 30.27 -15.69 10.14
N ASP A 255 30.22 -16.37 11.30
CA ASP A 255 29.29 -17.48 11.55
C ASP A 255 27.93 -17.03 12.14
N VAL A 256 27.79 -15.75 12.51
CA VAL A 256 26.58 -15.22 13.16
C VAL A 256 25.59 -14.69 12.12
N GLU A 257 24.34 -15.13 12.20
CA GLU A 257 23.24 -14.54 11.43
C GLU A 257 22.80 -13.23 12.08
N ILE A 258 22.97 -12.12 11.36
CA ILE A 258 22.70 -10.76 11.85
C ILE A 258 21.44 -10.15 11.25
N GLY A 259 20.80 -10.82 10.28
CA GLY A 259 19.59 -10.34 9.65
C GLY A 259 19.13 -11.19 8.48
N ASN A 260 18.16 -10.67 7.74
CA ASN A 260 17.54 -11.33 6.60
C ASN A 260 17.44 -10.38 5.40
N ARG A 261 17.83 -10.87 4.23
CA ARG A 261 17.39 -10.29 2.97
C ARG A 261 15.95 -10.70 2.75
N VAL A 262 15.05 -9.74 2.56
CA VAL A 262 13.64 -10.01 2.29
C VAL A 262 13.25 -9.50 0.92
N ARG A 263 12.28 -10.19 0.32
CA ARG A 263 11.65 -9.81 -0.94
C ARG A 263 10.17 -9.57 -0.69
N VAL A 264 9.71 -8.39 -1.10
CA VAL A 264 8.29 -8.04 -1.11
C VAL A 264 7.80 -8.05 -2.55
N THR A 265 6.79 -8.86 -2.84
CA THR A 265 6.10 -8.88 -4.14
C THR A 265 4.74 -8.20 -4.02
N ILE A 266 4.48 -7.19 -4.83
CA ILE A 266 3.20 -6.47 -4.82
C ILE A 266 2.17 -7.27 -5.63
N LYS A 267 1.44 -8.16 -4.97
CA LYS A 267 0.44 -9.05 -5.60
C LYS A 267 -0.81 -8.31 -6.07
N LYS A 268 -1.08 -7.13 -5.50
CA LYS A 268 -2.18 -6.24 -5.92
C LYS A 268 -1.78 -4.81 -5.70
N ASN A 269 -2.10 -3.93 -6.65
CA ASN A 269 -1.91 -2.50 -6.54
C ASN A 269 -3.02 -1.79 -7.32
N LYS A 270 -3.88 -1.03 -6.63
CA LYS A 270 -4.95 -0.21 -7.23
C LYS A 270 -4.54 1.25 -7.47
N VAL A 271 -3.32 1.63 -7.09
CA VAL A 271 -2.84 3.03 -7.15
C VAL A 271 -1.64 3.21 -8.09
N ALA A 272 -0.97 2.11 -8.45
CA ALA A 272 0.08 2.07 -9.47
C ALA A 272 0.12 0.65 -10.11
N PRO A 273 0.95 0.41 -11.15
CA PRO A 273 1.09 -0.91 -11.74
C PRO A 273 1.48 -2.00 -10.72
N PRO A 274 0.78 -3.15 -10.68
CA PRO A 274 1.07 -4.26 -9.77
C PRO A 274 2.27 -5.10 -10.22
N PHE A 275 2.58 -6.14 -9.44
CA PHE A 275 3.57 -7.20 -9.72
C PHE A 275 5.04 -6.81 -9.70
N ARG A 276 5.34 -5.57 -9.34
CA ARG A 276 6.70 -5.14 -9.01
C ARG A 276 7.18 -5.86 -7.74
N LYS A 277 8.49 -6.01 -7.66
CA LYS A 277 9.20 -6.61 -6.54
C LYS A 277 10.15 -5.58 -5.95
N ALA A 278 10.36 -5.65 -4.65
CA ALA A 278 11.38 -4.91 -3.96
C ALA A 278 12.15 -5.87 -3.05
N GLU A 279 13.45 -5.63 -2.94
CA GLU A 279 14.30 -6.34 -2.00
C GLU A 279 14.99 -5.32 -1.10
N PHE A 280 15.19 -5.71 0.15
CA PHE A 280 15.87 -4.93 1.17
C PHE A 280 16.27 -5.83 2.33
N ASP A 281 17.14 -5.32 3.19
CA ASP A 281 17.65 -6.04 4.35
C ASP A 281 16.87 -5.66 5.60
N ILE A 282 16.55 -6.65 6.43
CA ILE A 282 16.08 -6.48 7.79
C ILE A 282 17.19 -6.96 8.73
N ILE A 283 17.78 -6.06 9.50
CA ILE A 283 18.84 -6.34 10.45
C ILE A 283 18.24 -6.51 11.84
N TYR A 284 18.62 -7.58 12.54
CA TYR A 284 18.06 -7.87 13.85
C TYR A 284 18.43 -6.76 14.85
N GLY A 285 17.41 -6.23 15.54
CA GLY A 285 17.57 -5.12 16.48
C GLY A 285 17.67 -3.72 15.86
N GLU A 286 17.81 -3.60 14.54
CA GLU A 286 17.82 -2.29 13.83
C GLU A 286 16.62 -2.10 12.90
N GLY A 287 16.07 -3.19 12.35
CA GLY A 287 14.96 -3.14 11.40
C GLY A 287 15.40 -3.07 9.94
N ILE A 288 14.56 -2.46 9.11
CA ILE A 288 14.84 -2.22 7.70
C ILE A 288 16.06 -1.32 7.55
N SER A 289 17.07 -1.81 6.85
CA SER A 289 18.27 -1.05 6.49
C SER A 289 17.94 -0.02 5.42
N ARG A 290 17.73 1.23 5.83
CA ARG A 290 17.47 2.35 4.94
C ARG A 290 18.65 2.61 4.01
N GLU A 291 19.85 2.64 4.57
CA GLU A 291 21.11 2.87 3.85
C GLU A 291 21.37 1.76 2.83
N GLY A 292 21.14 0.50 3.20
CA GLY A 292 21.26 -0.63 2.29
C GLY A 292 20.25 -0.54 1.14
N SER A 293 19.00 -0.19 1.43
CA SER A 293 17.97 0.01 0.41
C SER A 293 18.31 1.15 -0.55
N ILE A 294 18.88 2.26 -0.06
CA ILE A 294 19.36 3.37 -0.89
C ILE A 294 20.52 2.91 -1.77
N LEU A 295 21.49 2.20 -1.21
CA LEU A 295 22.66 1.70 -1.93
C LEU A 295 22.25 0.78 -3.08
N ASP A 296 21.37 -0.19 -2.82
CA ASP A 296 20.90 -1.14 -3.82
C ASP A 296 20.24 -0.44 -5.01
N VAL A 297 19.33 0.51 -4.73
CA VAL A 297 18.66 1.29 -5.77
C VAL A 297 19.67 2.18 -6.50
N ALA A 298 20.61 2.80 -5.78
CA ALA A 298 21.61 3.67 -6.39
C ALA A 298 22.53 2.91 -7.35
N VAL A 299 22.89 1.66 -7.02
CA VAL A 299 23.66 0.77 -7.92
C VAL A 299 22.82 0.34 -9.12
N GLU A 300 21.58 -0.07 -8.92
CA GLU A 300 20.66 -0.43 -10.03
C GLU A 300 20.49 0.74 -11.01
N GLN A 301 20.42 1.97 -10.49
CA GLN A 301 20.30 3.17 -11.30
C GLN A 301 21.65 3.69 -11.82
N GLY A 302 22.78 3.04 -11.55
CA GLY A 302 24.11 3.49 -11.98
C GLY A 302 24.53 4.86 -11.43
N ILE A 303 24.03 5.23 -10.25
CA ILE A 303 24.43 6.44 -9.50
C ILE A 303 25.64 6.11 -8.63
N VAL A 304 25.66 4.91 -8.04
CA VAL A 304 26.82 4.34 -7.36
C VAL A 304 27.42 3.27 -8.27
N GLU A 305 28.71 3.38 -8.54
CA GLU A 305 29.44 2.43 -9.36
C GLU A 305 29.93 1.26 -8.50
N LYS A 306 29.78 0.03 -9.02
CA LYS A 306 30.30 -1.18 -8.39
C LYS A 306 31.41 -1.78 -9.25
N SER A 307 32.65 -1.72 -8.78
CA SER A 307 33.83 -2.31 -9.43
C SER A 307 34.34 -3.48 -8.60
N GLY A 308 34.00 -4.72 -9.00
CA GLY A 308 34.27 -5.92 -8.21
C GLY A 308 33.51 -5.87 -6.88
N THR A 309 34.24 -5.80 -5.77
CA THR A 309 33.68 -5.66 -4.42
C THR A 309 33.60 -4.22 -3.93
N TRP A 310 34.13 -3.24 -4.67
CA TRP A 310 34.17 -1.84 -4.26
C TRP A 310 32.97 -1.06 -4.78
N TYR A 311 32.43 -0.18 -3.92
CA TYR A 311 31.37 0.78 -4.24
C TYR A 311 31.96 2.19 -4.27
N THR A 312 31.67 2.96 -5.32
CA THR A 312 32.22 4.30 -5.55
C THR A 312 31.09 5.27 -5.94
N PHE A 313 31.12 6.48 -5.38
CA PHE A 313 30.18 7.55 -5.70
C PHE A 313 30.95 8.83 -6.00
N GLY A 314 30.78 9.41 -7.20
CA GLY A 314 31.44 10.66 -7.58
C GLY A 314 32.98 10.63 -7.46
N GLY A 315 33.59 9.46 -7.67
CA GLY A 315 35.03 9.25 -7.49
C GLY A 315 35.48 8.95 -6.04
N GLN A 316 34.61 9.11 -5.05
CA GLN A 316 34.88 8.75 -3.66
C GLN A 316 34.56 7.26 -3.42
N LYS A 317 35.48 6.54 -2.77
CA LYS A 317 35.22 5.16 -2.33
C LYS A 317 34.23 5.17 -1.16
N VAL A 318 33.06 4.57 -1.37
CA VAL A 318 31.98 4.42 -0.38
C VAL A 318 32.27 3.24 0.53
N GLY A 319 32.82 2.14 0.01
CA GLY A 319 33.22 1.01 0.84
C GLY A 319 33.50 -0.26 0.05
N GLN A 320 34.07 -1.25 0.73
CA GLN A 320 34.26 -2.59 0.19
C GLN A 320 33.18 -3.54 0.72
N GLY A 321 32.53 -4.26 -0.18
CA GLY A 321 31.37 -5.09 0.11
C GLY A 321 30.12 -4.27 0.45
N ALA A 322 28.96 -4.93 0.42
CA ALA A 322 27.69 -4.28 0.74
C ALA A 322 27.66 -3.75 2.19
N GLU A 323 28.22 -4.51 3.13
CA GLU A 323 28.24 -4.15 4.55
C GLU A 323 29.14 -2.95 4.85
N GLY A 324 30.33 -2.89 4.24
CA GLY A 324 31.24 -1.75 4.39
C GLY A 324 30.65 -0.48 3.80
N ALA A 325 30.03 -0.57 2.61
CA ALA A 325 29.34 0.56 2.00
C ALA A 325 28.13 1.03 2.83
N ARG A 326 27.35 0.11 3.39
CA ARG A 326 26.23 0.44 4.29
C ARG A 326 26.71 1.18 5.54
N SER A 327 27.76 0.67 6.20
CA SER A 327 28.32 1.29 7.41
C SER A 327 28.81 2.72 7.12
N PHE A 328 29.51 2.91 6.00
CA PHE A 328 29.91 4.25 5.55
C PHE A 328 28.71 5.19 5.35
N LEU A 329 27.64 4.73 4.68
CA LEU A 329 26.44 5.55 4.48
C LEU A 329 25.72 5.89 5.78
N LYS A 330 25.75 4.98 6.77
CA LYS A 330 25.18 5.22 8.11
C LYS A 330 25.95 6.31 8.85
N GLU A 331 27.28 6.31 8.73
CA GLU A 331 28.16 7.33 9.33
C GLU A 331 28.15 8.67 8.57
N ASN A 332 27.91 8.64 7.25
CA ASN A 332 28.00 9.80 6.38
C ASN A 332 26.62 10.22 5.84
N GLN A 333 25.73 10.68 6.73
CA GLN A 333 24.35 11.04 6.39
C GLN A 333 24.22 12.06 5.25
N GLN A 334 25.18 12.99 5.11
CA GLN A 334 25.17 13.98 4.03
C GLN A 334 25.30 13.31 2.65
N VAL A 335 26.22 12.36 2.52
CA VAL A 335 26.44 11.59 1.28
C VAL A 335 25.21 10.72 0.99
N THR A 336 24.65 10.08 2.02
CA THR A 336 23.43 9.26 1.89
C THR A 336 22.25 10.08 1.37
N LYS A 337 22.04 11.29 1.88
CA LYS A 337 20.99 12.21 1.40
C LYS A 337 21.25 12.65 -0.04
N GLU A 338 22.50 12.91 -0.41
CA GLU A 338 22.86 13.27 -1.79
C GLU A 338 22.56 12.13 -2.78
N ILE A 339 22.97 10.90 -2.43
CA ILE A 339 22.68 9.70 -3.24
C ILE A 339 21.17 9.51 -3.38
N GLU A 340 20.43 9.58 -2.27
CA GLU A 340 18.98 9.42 -2.29
C GLU A 340 18.29 10.50 -3.14
N ALA A 341 18.73 11.75 -3.05
CA ALA A 341 18.19 12.85 -3.85
C ALA A 341 18.39 12.57 -5.35
N LYS A 342 19.61 12.17 -5.76
CA LYS A 342 19.91 11.80 -7.15
C LYS A 342 19.07 10.61 -7.63
N VAL A 343 18.85 9.61 -6.76
CA VAL A 343 17.98 8.46 -7.04
C VAL A 343 16.55 8.93 -7.31
N ARG A 344 15.99 9.76 -6.41
CA ARG A 344 14.62 10.27 -6.54
C ARG A 344 14.44 11.15 -7.77
N GLU A 345 15.42 12.00 -8.08
CA GLU A 345 15.41 12.86 -9.26
C GLU A 345 15.42 12.05 -10.56
N LYS A 346 16.36 11.10 -10.71
CA LYS A 346 16.45 10.24 -11.90
C LYS A 346 15.16 9.46 -12.13
N LEU A 347 14.54 8.97 -11.06
CA LEU A 347 13.28 8.24 -11.13
C LEU A 347 12.07 9.14 -11.41
N ALA A 348 12.06 10.38 -10.95
CA ALA A 348 11.04 11.37 -11.29
C ALA A 348 11.10 11.72 -12.79
N VAL A 349 12.29 11.94 -13.34
CA VAL A 349 12.49 12.17 -14.78
C VAL A 349 11.97 10.98 -15.61
N LEU A 350 12.27 9.75 -15.21
CA LEU A 350 11.79 8.55 -15.89
C LEU A 350 10.26 8.40 -15.85
N LYS A 351 9.59 8.85 -14.78
CA LYS A 351 8.12 8.89 -14.70
C LYS A 351 7.54 9.91 -15.68
N THR A 352 8.12 11.11 -15.75
CA THR A 352 7.67 12.19 -16.65
C THR A 352 7.81 11.80 -18.12
N VAL A 353 8.93 11.18 -18.51
CA VAL A 353 9.14 10.71 -19.89
C VAL A 353 8.13 9.64 -20.28
N LYS A 354 7.82 8.69 -19.38
CA LYS A 354 6.80 7.65 -19.62
C LYS A 354 5.38 8.23 -19.72
N SER A 355 5.02 9.24 -18.92
CA SER A 355 3.69 9.87 -19.01
C SER A 355 3.51 10.63 -20.33
N VAL A 356 4.55 11.33 -20.80
CA VAL A 356 4.52 12.05 -22.09
C VAL A 356 4.41 11.06 -23.26
N ALA A 357 5.21 9.98 -23.27
CA ALA A 357 5.15 8.97 -24.30
C ALA A 357 3.77 8.28 -24.40
N THR A 358 3.16 7.95 -23.26
CA THR A 358 1.83 7.30 -23.21
C THR A 358 0.70 8.24 -23.69
N SER A 359 0.86 9.55 -23.51
CA SER A 359 -0.08 10.55 -24.01
C SER A 359 0.03 10.81 -25.52
N ALA A 360 1.23 10.63 -26.09
CA ALA A 360 1.50 10.84 -27.50
C ALA A 360 0.99 9.69 -28.39
N THR A 361 0.90 8.46 -27.87
CA THR A 361 0.38 7.29 -28.62
C THR A 361 -1.15 7.20 -28.62
N ARG A 362 -1.86 8.10 -27.90
CA ARG A 362 -3.33 8.13 -27.80
C ARG A 362 -3.98 9.32 -28.51
N ARG A 363 -3.23 10.06 -29.34
CA ARG A 363 -3.77 11.12 -30.18
C ARG A 363 -3.90 10.67 -31.62
#